data_AF-A0A0Q8PNE1-F1
#
_entry.id   AF-A0A0Q8PNE1-F1
#
_cell.length_a   1.000
_cell.length_b   1.000
_cell.length_c   1.000
_cell.angle_alpha   90.00
_cell.angle_beta   90.00
_cell.angle_gamma   90.00
#
_symmetry.space_group_name_H-M   'P 1'
#
loop_
_entity.id
_entity.type
_entity.pdbx_description
1 polymer ?
#
loop_
_entity_poly.entity_id
_entity_poly.type
_entity_poly.pdbx_seq_one_letter_code
_entity_poly.pdbx_strand_id
1 'polypeptide(L)'
;MLTLYFTLPLDLFGPEHPVFGWVSFAIGLAVLAGLLLREIRRELLGLPGRPTLMILLLICLTLVIFASAYYGLAKTPGQFLGLYTRTDALYFTIITMSTVGYGDIVPLGQQSRVVVMLQIVYTLVFLTAGATAITRRMRGRFVERADKRER
;
A
#
# COMPACT_ATOMS: atom_id res chain seq x y z
N MET A 1 -1.27 13.52 -3.67
CA MET A 1 -1.74 12.13 -3.50
C MET A 1 -2.50 11.97 -2.20
N LEU A 2 -1.90 12.21 -1.03
CA LEU A 2 -2.62 12.20 0.25
C LEU A 2 -3.76 13.23 0.32
N THR A 3 -3.55 14.44 -0.20
CA THR A 3 -4.61 15.46 -0.31
C THR A 3 -5.76 15.04 -1.24
N LEU A 4 -5.46 14.27 -2.29
CA LEU A 4 -6.44 13.77 -3.25
C LEU A 4 -7.39 12.73 -2.62
N TYR A 5 -6.88 11.96 -1.64
CA TYR A 5 -7.68 11.01 -0.86
C TYR A 5 -8.70 11.70 0.04
N PHE A 6 -8.36 12.87 0.59
CA PHE A 6 -9.30 13.67 1.39
C PHE A 6 -10.37 14.36 0.54
N THR A 7 -10.05 14.72 -0.71
CA THR A 7 -11.01 15.34 -1.63
C THR A 7 -11.82 14.34 -2.46
N LEU A 8 -11.45 13.05 -2.45
CA LEU A 8 -12.22 12.02 -3.13
C LEU A 8 -13.58 11.84 -2.43
N PRO A 9 -14.71 11.91 -3.17
CA PRO A 9 -16.03 11.61 -2.62
C PRO A 9 -16.14 10.11 -2.37
N LEU A 10 -15.68 9.68 -1.18
CA LEU A 10 -15.77 8.30 -0.70
C LEU A 10 -17.21 7.88 -0.33
N ASP A 11 -18.20 8.71 -0.66
CA ASP A 11 -19.63 8.41 -0.51
C ASP A 11 -20.13 7.37 -1.52
N LEU A 12 -19.35 7.05 -2.55
CA LEU A 12 -19.60 5.89 -3.42
C LEU A 12 -19.22 4.54 -2.79
N PHE A 13 -18.44 4.53 -1.70
CA PHE A 13 -18.09 3.31 -0.97
C PHE A 13 -19.03 3.21 0.23
N GLY A 14 -20.09 2.43 0.08
CA GLY A 14 -21.12 2.23 1.11
C GLY A 14 -22.08 1.08 0.75
N PRO A 15 -22.99 0.72 1.68
CA PRO A 15 -23.90 -0.43 1.53
C PRO A 15 -24.83 -0.37 0.31
N GLU A 16 -25.04 0.82 -0.25
CA GLU A 16 -25.90 1.11 -1.39
C GLU A 16 -25.30 0.64 -2.74
N HIS A 17 -23.96 0.60 -2.87
CA HIS A 17 -23.24 0.18 -4.10
C HIS A 17 -22.02 -0.70 -3.82
N PRO A 18 -22.19 -1.88 -3.19
CA PRO A 18 -21.08 -2.76 -2.78
C PRO A 18 -20.26 -3.23 -3.99
N VAL A 19 -20.91 -3.52 -5.13
CA VAL A 19 -20.23 -4.01 -6.33
C VAL A 19 -19.23 -2.99 -6.88
N PHE A 20 -19.57 -1.70 -6.89
CA PHE A 20 -18.67 -0.66 -7.40
C PHE A 20 -17.44 -0.49 -6.51
N GLY A 21 -17.61 -0.57 -5.19
CA GLY A 21 -16.51 -0.53 -4.24
C GLY A 21 -15.55 -1.71 -4.38
N TRP A 22 -16.09 -2.93 -4.51
CA TRP A 22 -15.29 -4.14 -4.73
C TRP A 22 -14.58 -4.14 -6.09
N VAL A 23 -15.25 -3.70 -7.16
CA VAL A 23 -14.67 -3.62 -8.50
C VAL A 23 -13.55 -2.59 -8.56
N SER A 24 -13.74 -1.39 -8.02
CA SER A 24 -12.68 -0.36 -7.99
C SER A 24 -11.50 -0.78 -7.12
N PHE A 25 -11.73 -1.45 -5.98
CA PHE A 25 -10.67 -2.03 -5.16
C PHE A 25 -9.91 -3.13 -5.91
N ALA A 26 -10.62 -4.06 -6.56
CA ALA A 26 -10.02 -5.13 -7.33
C ALA A 26 -9.19 -4.60 -8.52
N ILE A 27 -9.69 -3.58 -9.23
CA ILE A 27 -8.95 -2.91 -10.29
C ILE A 27 -7.70 -2.23 -9.72
N GLY A 28 -7.83 -1.51 -8.60
CA GLY A 28 -6.70 -0.87 -7.92
C GLY A 28 -5.63 -1.88 -7.51
N LEU A 29 -6.03 -3.00 -6.93
CA LEU A 29 -5.14 -4.10 -6.53
C LEU A 29 -4.47 -4.77 -7.74
N ALA A 30 -5.22 -5.00 -8.83
CA ALA A 30 -4.68 -5.57 -10.06
C ALA A 30 -3.67 -4.63 -10.74
N VAL A 31 -3.96 -3.32 -10.76
CA VAL A 31 -3.03 -2.30 -11.25
C VAL A 31 -1.77 -2.27 -10.39
N LEU A 32 -1.90 -2.27 -9.05
CA LEU A 32 -0.75 -2.32 -8.13
C LEU A 32 0.09 -3.59 -8.33
N ALA A 33 -0.55 -4.76 -8.42
CA ALA A 33 0.12 -6.02 -8.67
C ALA A 33 0.83 -6.03 -10.03
N GLY A 34 0.19 -5.50 -11.08
CA GLY A 34 0.80 -5.35 -12.41
C GLY A 34 2.01 -4.40 -12.40
N LEU A 35 1.92 -3.28 -11.68
CA LEU A 35 3.03 -2.33 -11.52
C LEU A 35 4.18 -2.95 -10.71
N LEU A 36 3.88 -3.70 -9.65
CA LEU A 36 4.85 -4.47 -8.88
C LEU A 36 5.59 -5.49 -9.75
N LEU A 37 4.84 -6.30 -10.50
CA LEU A 37 5.42 -7.31 -11.40
C LEU A 37 6.24 -6.65 -12.50
N ARG A 38 5.81 -5.51 -13.02
CA ARG A 38 6.58 -4.73 -13.99
C ARG A 38 7.90 -4.25 -13.40
N GLU A 39 7.91 -3.83 -12.14
CA GLU A 39 9.12 -3.38 -11.46
C GLU A 39 10.08 -4.53 -11.17
N ILE A 40 9.55 -5.65 -10.65
CA ILE A 40 10.34 -6.88 -10.45
C ILE A 40 10.94 -7.35 -11.79
N ARG A 41 10.16 -7.33 -12.88
CA ARG A 41 10.66 -7.68 -14.23
C ARG A 41 11.71 -6.70 -14.71
N ARG A 42 11.54 -5.39 -14.50
CA ARG A 42 12.54 -4.38 -14.89
C ARG A 42 13.85 -4.58 -14.14
N GLU A 43 13.78 -4.90 -12.85
CA GLU A 43 14.96 -5.19 -12.03
C GLU A 43 15.66 -6.48 -12.48
N LEU A 44 14.90 -7.51 -12.86
CA LEU A 44 15.44 -8.74 -13.41
C LEU A 44 16.07 -8.55 -14.81
N LEU A 45 15.52 -7.63 -15.62
CA LEU A 45 15.99 -7.31 -16.97
C LEU A 45 17.13 -6.26 -17.00
N GLY A 46 17.58 -5.75 -15.86
CA GLY A 46 18.73 -4.84 -15.77
C GLY A 46 18.53 -3.46 -16.43
N LEU A 47 17.29 -3.01 -16.60
CA LEU A 47 16.98 -1.76 -17.31
C LEU A 47 17.29 -0.51 -16.44
N PRO A 48 17.98 0.52 -16.95
CA PRO A 48 18.23 1.76 -16.23
C PRO A 48 16.93 2.57 -16.08
N GLY A 49 16.52 2.81 -14.84
CA GLY A 49 15.37 3.67 -14.52
C GLY A 49 15.65 4.47 -13.25
N ARG A 50 14.71 5.33 -12.82
CA ARG A 50 14.75 6.02 -11.52
C ARG A 50 13.88 5.29 -10.46
N PRO A 51 14.22 4.05 -10.00
CA PRO A 51 13.37 3.28 -9.10
C PRO A 51 12.93 3.93 -7.77
N THR A 52 13.69 4.84 -7.12
CA THR A 52 13.39 5.20 -5.71
C THR A 52 12.09 5.98 -5.61
N LEU A 53 11.93 6.98 -6.46
CA LEU A 53 10.77 7.85 -6.42
C LEU A 53 9.51 7.09 -6.85
N MET A 54 9.65 6.15 -7.79
CA MET A 54 8.55 5.30 -8.23
C MET A 54 8.13 4.29 -7.14
N ILE A 55 9.08 3.65 -6.45
CA ILE A 55 8.80 2.77 -5.31
C ILE A 55 8.08 3.53 -4.19
N LEU A 56 8.55 4.74 -3.84
CA LEU A 56 7.89 5.57 -2.84
C LEU A 56 6.45 5.91 -3.24
N LEU A 57 6.24 6.26 -4.51
CA LEU A 57 4.91 6.53 -5.06
C LEU A 57 3.99 5.31 -4.97
N LEU A 58 4.50 4.12 -5.27
CA LEU A 58 3.76 2.86 -5.17
C LEU A 58 3.40 2.50 -3.72
N ILE A 59 4.29 2.76 -2.76
CA ILE A 59 3.99 2.61 -1.32
C ILE A 59 2.84 3.54 -0.94
N CYS A 60 2.94 4.84 -1.27
CA CYS A 60 1.89 5.80 -0.98
C CYS A 60 0.55 5.40 -1.63
N LEU A 61 0.57 4.93 -2.88
CA LEU A 61 -0.62 4.49 -3.60
C LEU A 61 -1.25 3.26 -2.93
N THR A 62 -0.43 2.30 -2.49
CA THR A 62 -0.88 1.13 -1.72
C THR A 62 -1.61 1.55 -0.45
N LEU A 63 -1.00 2.43 0.34
CA LEU A 63 -1.59 2.91 1.59
C LEU A 63 -2.96 3.55 1.34
N VAL A 64 -3.08 4.36 0.28
CA VAL A 64 -4.35 5.02 -0.07
C VAL A 64 -5.42 4.01 -0.49
N ILE A 65 -5.08 3.01 -1.31
CA ILE A 65 -6.05 2.00 -1.80
C ILE A 65 -6.60 1.16 -0.65
N PHE A 66 -5.74 0.65 0.23
CA PHE A 66 -6.19 -0.14 1.38
C PHE A 66 -6.94 0.72 2.41
N ALA A 67 -6.48 1.94 2.70
CA ALA A 67 -7.20 2.85 3.60
C ALA A 67 -8.61 3.17 3.08
N SER A 68 -8.75 3.40 1.77
CA SER A 68 -10.06 3.61 1.13
C SER A 68 -10.99 2.41 1.31
N ALA A 69 -10.46 1.20 1.10
CA ALA A 69 -11.23 -0.04 1.26
C ALA A 69 -11.69 -0.26 2.70
N TYR A 70 -10.80 -0.05 3.68
CA TYR A 70 -11.16 -0.17 5.10
C TYR A 70 -12.17 0.87 5.54
N TYR A 71 -12.01 2.12 5.11
CA TYR A 71 -12.97 3.16 5.42
C TYR A 71 -14.37 2.85 4.82
N GLY A 72 -14.42 2.33 3.60
CA GLY A 72 -15.68 1.86 2.99
C GLY A 72 -16.31 0.70 3.76
N LEU A 73 -15.51 -0.28 4.18
CA LEU A 73 -15.97 -1.43 4.96
C LEU A 73 -16.44 -1.04 6.37
N ALA A 74 -15.78 -0.07 7.01
CA ALA A 74 -16.15 0.39 8.35
C ALA A 74 -17.54 1.04 8.41
N LYS A 75 -18.10 1.50 7.29
CA LYS A 75 -19.49 1.96 7.20
C LYS A 75 -20.51 0.81 7.35
N THR A 76 -20.09 -0.43 7.15
CA THR A 76 -20.95 -1.60 7.34
C THR A 76 -20.87 -2.06 8.80
N PRO A 77 -22.00 -2.12 9.54
CA PRO A 77 -22.00 -2.55 10.94
C PRO A 77 -21.33 -3.91 11.14
N GLY A 78 -20.50 -4.02 12.17
CA GLY A 78 -19.81 -5.26 12.53
C GLY A 78 -18.57 -5.61 11.69
N GLN A 79 -18.17 -4.79 10.71
CA GLN A 79 -16.90 -5.03 10.00
C GLN A 79 -15.69 -4.61 10.82
N PHE A 80 -15.73 -3.46 11.47
CA PHE A 80 -14.62 -2.94 12.27
C PHE A 80 -15.06 -2.48 13.65
N LEU A 81 -14.15 -2.64 14.61
CA LEU A 81 -14.18 -1.97 15.91
C LEU A 81 -13.06 -0.92 15.93
N GLY A 82 -13.38 0.32 16.36
CA GLY A 82 -12.38 1.38 16.53
C GLY A 82 -12.02 2.19 15.28
N LEU A 83 -12.62 1.89 14.11
CA LEU A 83 -12.37 2.62 12.86
C LEU A 83 -13.56 3.55 12.55
N TYR A 84 -13.40 4.86 12.74
CA TYR A 84 -14.49 5.83 12.54
C TYR A 84 -14.19 6.89 11.48
N THR A 85 -12.91 7.24 11.31
CA THR A 85 -12.48 8.31 10.41
C THR A 85 -11.62 7.80 9.25
N ARG A 86 -11.46 8.62 8.21
CA ARG A 86 -10.51 8.35 7.11
C ARG A 86 -9.06 8.27 7.62
N THR A 87 -8.76 9.02 8.68
CA THR A 87 -7.45 9.02 9.34
C THR A 87 -7.22 7.70 10.07
N ASP A 88 -8.23 7.17 10.76
CA ASP A 88 -8.15 5.87 11.44
C ASP A 88 -7.90 4.75 10.45
N ALA A 89 -8.53 4.80 9.27
CA ALA A 89 -8.30 3.82 8.21
C ALA A 89 -6.87 3.89 7.64
N LEU A 90 -6.34 5.11 7.44
CA LEU A 90 -4.95 5.29 7.01
C LEU A 90 -3.98 4.82 8.08
N TYR A 91 -4.24 5.17 9.34
CA TYR A 91 -3.47 4.73 10.49
C TYR A 91 -3.45 3.20 10.61
N PHE A 92 -4.62 2.55 10.57
CA PHE A 92 -4.75 1.09 10.55
C PHE A 92 -3.90 0.47 9.43
N THR A 93 -4.01 1.01 8.21
CA THR A 93 -3.24 0.54 7.06
C THR A 93 -1.73 0.64 7.30
N ILE A 94 -1.27 1.76 7.86
CA ILE A 94 0.14 1.98 8.18
C ILE A 94 0.63 1.00 9.24
N ILE A 95 -0.10 0.86 10.37
CA ILE A 95 0.32 -0.03 11.46
C ILE A 95 0.26 -1.51 11.08
N THR A 96 -0.62 -1.89 10.15
CA THR A 96 -0.66 -3.23 9.57
C THR A 96 0.50 -3.45 8.61
N MET A 97 0.79 -2.47 7.73
CA MET A 97 1.90 -2.56 6.78
C MET A 97 3.27 -2.58 7.49
N SER A 98 3.41 -1.81 8.57
CA SER A 98 4.62 -1.79 9.40
C SER A 98 4.69 -2.95 10.39
N THR A 99 3.68 -3.81 10.44
CA THR A 99 3.57 -4.95 11.37
C THR A 99 3.58 -4.57 12.86
N VAL A 100 3.25 -3.31 13.19
CA VAL A 100 3.21 -2.82 14.59
C VAL A 100 1.94 -3.29 15.30
N GLY A 101 0.78 -3.12 14.68
CA GLY A 101 -0.50 -3.66 15.17
C GLY A 101 -0.85 -3.36 16.64
N TYR A 102 -1.06 -2.10 17.00
CA TYR A 102 -1.38 -1.70 18.39
C TYR A 102 -2.64 -2.34 19.00
N GLY A 103 -3.56 -2.86 18.16
CA GLY A 103 -4.76 -3.57 18.61
C GLY A 103 -5.93 -2.66 19.00
N ASP A 104 -5.82 -1.36 18.77
CA ASP A 104 -6.86 -0.35 18.96
C ASP A 104 -7.94 -0.38 17.88
N ILE A 105 -7.60 -0.88 16.68
CA ILE A 105 -8.53 -1.09 15.57
C ILE A 105 -8.54 -2.58 15.19
N VAL A 106 -9.73 -3.18 15.15
CA VAL A 106 -9.89 -4.63 14.95
C VAL A 106 -10.87 -4.96 13.81
N PRO A 107 -10.46 -5.76 12.81
CA PRO A 107 -11.34 -6.29 11.78
C PRO A 107 -12.16 -7.47 12.34
N LEU A 108 -13.45 -7.26 12.55
CA LEU A 108 -14.36 -8.28 13.09
C LEU A 108 -15.09 -9.05 11.98
N GLY A 109 -15.46 -8.36 10.90
CA GLY A 109 -16.29 -8.93 9.84
C GLY A 109 -15.50 -9.72 8.80
N GLN A 110 -16.15 -10.69 8.16
CA GLN A 110 -15.50 -11.58 7.19
C GLN A 110 -14.85 -10.82 6.02
N GLN A 111 -15.51 -9.76 5.54
CA GLN A 111 -15.00 -8.96 4.42
C GLN A 111 -13.74 -8.18 4.84
N SER A 112 -13.78 -7.52 6.01
CA SER A 112 -12.60 -6.83 6.56
C SER A 112 -11.40 -7.77 6.75
N ARG A 113 -11.62 -9.00 7.24
CA ARG A 113 -10.58 -10.02 7.42
C ARG A 113 -9.95 -10.42 6.09
N VAL A 114 -10.76 -10.62 5.04
CA VAL A 114 -10.24 -10.93 3.70
C VAL A 114 -9.36 -9.79 3.18
N VAL A 115 -9.79 -8.54 3.31
CA VAL A 115 -8.98 -7.39 2.86
C VAL A 115 -7.67 -7.27 3.66
N VAL A 116 -7.70 -7.52 4.97
CA VAL A 116 -6.49 -7.55 5.81
C VAL A 116 -5.54 -8.66 5.38
N MET A 117 -6.05 -9.87 5.11
CA MET A 117 -5.23 -10.97 4.59
C MET A 117 -4.57 -10.59 3.26
N LEU A 118 -5.31 -9.96 2.34
CA LEU A 118 -4.76 -9.45 1.08
C LEU A 118 -3.67 -8.39 1.31
N GLN A 119 -3.87 -7.47 2.26
CA GLN A 119 -2.85 -6.48 2.62
C GLN A 119 -1.57 -7.13 3.12
N ILE A 120 -1.68 -8.15 3.98
CA ILE A 120 -0.51 -8.85 4.54
C ILE A 120 0.29 -9.51 3.41
N VAL A 121 -0.37 -10.27 2.54
CA VAL A 121 0.29 -10.91 1.38
C VAL A 121 0.94 -9.87 0.48
N TYR A 122 0.22 -8.79 0.17
CA TYR A 122 0.74 -7.70 -0.65
C TYR A 122 1.98 -7.05 0.00
N THR A 123 1.91 -6.75 1.30
CA THR A 123 2.99 -6.11 2.03
C THR A 123 4.24 -6.98 2.05
N LEU A 124 4.12 -8.30 2.24
CA LEU A 124 5.26 -9.20 2.20
C LEU A 124 5.97 -9.18 0.84
N VAL A 125 5.22 -9.23 -0.26
CA VAL A 125 5.79 -9.19 -1.61
C VAL A 125 6.38 -7.81 -1.93
N PHE A 126 5.67 -6.73 -1.57
CA PHE A 126 6.06 -5.38 -1.88
C PHE A 126 7.27 -4.91 -1.05
N LEU A 127 7.25 -5.15 0.27
CA LEU A 127 8.28 -4.69 1.19
C LEU A 127 9.62 -5.38 0.91
N THR A 128 9.60 -6.68 0.59
CA THR A 128 10.82 -7.43 0.24
C THR A 128 11.45 -6.92 -1.06
N ALA A 129 10.64 -6.66 -2.09
CA ALA A 129 11.11 -6.06 -3.34
C ALA A 129 11.64 -4.64 -3.13
N GLY A 130 10.90 -3.80 -2.41
CA GLY A 130 11.29 -2.43 -2.09
C GLY A 130 12.59 -2.35 -1.29
N ALA A 131 12.74 -3.17 -0.25
CA ALA A 131 13.96 -3.25 0.56
C ALA A 131 15.19 -3.66 -0.28
N THR A 132 15.03 -4.63 -1.18
CA THR A 132 16.10 -5.08 -2.09
C THR A 132 16.55 -3.96 -3.02
N ALA A 133 15.61 -3.24 -3.64
CA ALA A 133 15.90 -2.13 -4.53
C ALA A 133 16.58 -0.95 -3.83
N ILE A 134 16.19 -0.64 -2.59
CA ILE A 134 16.82 0.40 -1.76
C ILE A 134 18.25 -0.01 -1.39
N THR A 135 18.46 -1.25 -0.96
CA THR A 135 19.76 -1.77 -0.53
C THR A 135 20.78 -1.77 -1.66
N ARG A 136 20.39 -2.20 -2.87
CA ARG A 136 21.24 -2.16 -4.07
C ARG A 136 21.71 -0.74 -4.41
N ARG A 137 20.83 0.25 -4.22
CA ARG A 137 21.16 1.66 -4.41
C ARG A 137 22.11 2.24 -3.38
N MET A 138 21.95 1.87 -2.11
CA MET A 138 22.86 2.33 -1.07
C MET A 138 24.27 1.82 -1.37
N ARG A 139 24.42 0.54 -1.74
CA ARG A 139 25.72 -0.02 -2.16
C ARG A 139 26.36 0.75 -3.32
N GLY A 140 25.59 1.11 -4.35
CA GLY A 140 26.11 1.89 -5.48
C GLY A 140 26.64 3.28 -5.10
N ARG A 141 25.94 4.01 -4.22
CA ARG A 141 26.34 5.37 -3.79
C ARG A 141 27.52 5.40 -2.83
N PHE A 142 27.77 4.33 -2.07
CA PHE A 142 28.94 4.27 -1.19
C PHE A 142 30.24 4.01 -1.96
N VAL A 143 30.20 3.17 -3.00
CA VAL A 143 31.37 2.88 -3.85
C VAL A 143 31.83 4.13 -4.61
N GLU A 144 30.87 4.91 -5.15
CA GLU A 144 31.17 6.15 -5.89
C GLU A 144 31.76 7.27 -5.01
N ARG A 145 31.45 7.25 -3.70
CA ARG A 145 32.02 8.19 -2.72
C ARG A 145 33.41 7.78 -2.22
N ALA A 146 33.72 6.49 -2.25
CA ALA A 146 35.07 6.00 -1.93
C ALA A 146 36.05 6.37 -3.05
N ASP A 147 35.65 6.18 -4.31
CA ASP A 147 36.50 6.43 -5.49
C ASP A 147 36.80 7.93 -5.71
N LYS A 148 35.89 8.83 -5.29
CA LYS A 148 36.13 10.28 -5.27
C LYS A 148 37.04 10.77 -4.14
N ARG A 149 37.36 9.92 -3.17
CA ARG A 149 38.22 10.26 -2.03
C ARG A 149 39.67 9.81 -2.23
N GLU A 150 39.91 8.94 -3.21
CA GLU A 150 41.24 8.43 -3.60
C GLU A 150 41.84 9.13 -4.84
N ARG A 151 41.12 10.08 -5.45
CA ARG A 151 41.63 11.00 -6.49
C ARG A 151 41.81 12.39 -5.93
#